data_AF-A0A4Q2X632-F1
#
_entry.id   AF-A0A4Q2X632-F1
#
_cell.length_a   1.000
_cell.length_b   1.000
_cell.length_c   1.000
_cell.angle_alpha   90.00
_cell.angle_beta   90.00
_cell.angle_gamma   90.00
#
_symmetry.space_group_name_H-M   'P 1'
#
loop_
_entity.id
_entity.type
_entity.pdbx_description
1 polymer ?
#
loop_
_entity_poly.entity_id
_entity_poly.type
_entity_poly.pdbx_seq_one_letter_code
_entity_poly.pdbx_strand_id
1 'polypeptide(L)'
;MRRRSAGSIAVAASVVAMAGFIAMKNAQDGAGRDSPPRSHAHRLHSGADEASGRPRPPRERKAKHSFQQRAAEIGMMKQTTDRDDCIRKLALEWAAQDPLSAEQWASSLAEQNDRPQALNLVCMTLSGHSPVEAITMAERNHLGEPIVETIVSLWAAKDFPRASEWVASTTGDTRDKLLPKLAIARAEAAPEEAATLVALSMQEGQSQEEAAMSVLHQWLRKDPQAAAAWIGTFPDGPLKERGQTEIEGMRASASGQ
;
A
#
# COMPACT_ATOMS: atom_id res chain seq x y z
N MET A 1 20.68 -6.50 -38.02
CA MET A 1 20.36 -5.74 -36.78
C MET A 1 18.84 -5.58 -36.76
N ARG A 2 18.04 -5.98 -35.77
CA ARG A 2 18.23 -6.18 -34.33
C ARG A 2 17.55 -7.49 -33.90
N ARG A 3 18.26 -8.33 -33.12
CA ARG A 3 17.68 -9.42 -32.33
C ARG A 3 16.95 -8.78 -31.14
N ARG A 4 15.63 -8.94 -31.03
CA ARG A 4 14.88 -8.64 -29.79
C ARG A 4 14.74 -9.93 -28.98
N SER A 5 15.16 -9.83 -27.72
CA SER A 5 15.00 -10.72 -26.56
C SER A 5 14.19 -12.01 -26.75
N ALA A 6 14.89 -13.14 -26.82
CA ALA A 6 14.35 -14.46 -26.50
C ALA A 6 14.46 -14.78 -24.98
N GLY A 7 15.09 -13.89 -24.19
CA GLY A 7 15.34 -14.09 -22.76
C GLY A 7 14.14 -13.79 -21.86
N SER A 8 13.34 -12.77 -22.18
CA SER A 8 12.21 -12.34 -21.33
C SER A 8 11.03 -13.32 -21.32
N ILE A 9 10.88 -14.15 -22.36
CA ILE A 9 9.79 -15.14 -22.47
C ILE A 9 10.12 -16.42 -21.67
N ALA A 10 11.40 -16.78 -21.54
CA ALA A 10 11.84 -17.98 -20.81
C ALA A 10 11.72 -17.83 -19.28
N VAL A 11 11.89 -16.61 -18.77
CA VAL A 11 11.75 -16.29 -17.33
C VAL A 11 10.28 -16.38 -16.90
N ALA A 12 9.35 -15.85 -17.71
CA ALA A 12 7.91 -15.95 -17.44
C ALA A 12 7.39 -17.40 -17.43
N ALA A 13 7.91 -18.27 -18.31
CA ALA A 13 7.52 -19.68 -18.35
C ALA A 13 8.01 -20.48 -17.13
N SER A 14 9.18 -20.12 -16.57
CA SER A 14 9.79 -20.85 -15.45
C SER A 14 9.17 -20.50 -14.09
N VAL A 15 8.74 -19.25 -13.90
CA VAL A 15 8.02 -18.82 -12.67
C VAL A 15 6.60 -19.38 -12.65
N VAL A 16 5.91 -19.42 -13.79
CA VAL A 16 4.58 -20.05 -13.92
C VAL A 16 4.64 -21.57 -13.72
N ALA A 17 5.71 -22.24 -14.16
CA ALA A 17 5.89 -23.68 -13.95
C ALA A 17 6.11 -24.04 -12.46
N MET A 18 6.83 -23.20 -11.71
CA MET A 18 7.07 -23.43 -10.28
C MET A 18 5.82 -23.11 -9.43
N ALA A 19 5.07 -22.05 -9.77
CA ALA A 19 3.77 -21.75 -9.17
C ALA A 19 2.71 -22.81 -9.51
N GLY A 20 2.72 -23.34 -10.74
CA GLY A 20 1.82 -24.40 -11.18
C GLY A 20 2.04 -25.74 -10.46
N PHE A 21 3.30 -26.10 -10.17
CA PHE A 21 3.61 -27.35 -9.48
C PHE A 21 3.23 -27.32 -7.97
N ILE A 22 3.28 -26.14 -7.34
CA ILE A 22 2.93 -25.96 -5.92
C ILE A 22 1.40 -25.78 -5.73
N ALA A 23 0.73 -25.06 -6.64
CA ALA A 23 -0.73 -24.94 -6.62
C ALA A 23 -1.43 -26.29 -6.89
N MET A 24 -0.85 -27.15 -7.72
CA MET A 24 -1.38 -28.47 -8.03
C MET A 24 -1.30 -29.44 -6.84
N LYS A 25 -0.36 -29.23 -5.90
CA LYS A 25 -0.28 -29.98 -4.64
C LYS A 25 -1.36 -29.54 -3.63
N ASN A 26 -1.66 -28.25 -3.55
CA ASN A 26 -2.71 -27.74 -2.65
C ASN A 26 -4.15 -27.97 -3.18
N ALA A 27 -4.32 -28.13 -4.50
CA ALA A 27 -5.63 -28.42 -5.10
C ALA A 27 -6.10 -29.87 -4.92
N GLN A 28 -5.19 -30.81 -4.61
CA GLN A 28 -5.55 -32.21 -4.33
C GLN A 28 -6.23 -32.41 -2.97
N ASP A 29 -6.05 -31.48 -2.01
CA ASP A 29 -6.61 -31.59 -0.66
C ASP A 29 -7.97 -30.85 -0.48
N GLY A 30 -8.47 -30.15 -1.51
CA GLY A 30 -9.62 -29.25 -1.41
C GLY A 30 -10.83 -29.56 -2.29
N ALA A 31 -10.84 -30.66 -3.03
CA ALA A 31 -11.88 -30.95 -4.01
C ALA A 31 -13.20 -31.40 -3.35
N GLY A 32 -14.13 -30.47 -3.12
CA GLY A 32 -15.45 -30.80 -2.60
C GLY A 32 -16.46 -29.66 -2.53
N ARG A 33 -16.84 -29.07 -3.68
CA ARG A 33 -18.24 -28.83 -4.14
C ARG A 33 -18.34 -27.63 -5.09
N ASP A 34 -18.75 -27.95 -6.31
CA ASP A 34 -19.18 -27.09 -7.41
C ASP A 34 -20.49 -26.33 -7.14
N SER A 35 -20.58 -25.06 -7.59
CA SER A 35 -21.46 -24.63 -8.71
C SER A 35 -21.62 -23.09 -8.76
N PRO A 36 -21.43 -22.43 -9.93
CA PRO A 36 -21.86 -21.05 -10.22
C PRO A 36 -23.05 -21.04 -11.22
N PRO A 37 -23.47 -19.87 -11.77
CA PRO A 37 -24.16 -18.75 -11.12
C PRO A 37 -25.55 -18.52 -11.75
N ARG A 38 -26.42 -17.69 -11.12
CA ARG A 38 -27.60 -17.13 -11.80
C ARG A 38 -27.59 -15.61 -11.81
N SER A 39 -27.58 -15.10 -13.03
CA SER A 39 -27.77 -13.74 -13.49
C SER A 39 -29.18 -13.24 -13.19
N HIS A 40 -29.27 -12.05 -12.58
CA HIS A 40 -30.41 -11.16 -12.78
C HIS A 40 -29.92 -9.72 -12.90
N ALA A 41 -29.78 -9.29 -14.14
CA ALA A 41 -29.86 -7.88 -14.49
C ALA A 41 -31.32 -7.43 -14.31
N HIS A 42 -31.54 -6.40 -13.49
CA HIS A 42 -32.58 -5.42 -13.78
C HIS A 42 -32.37 -4.12 -13.00
N ARG A 43 -32.38 -3.03 -13.79
CA ARG A 43 -32.98 -1.73 -13.49
C ARG A 43 -32.04 -0.62 -12.99
N LEU A 44 -31.64 0.16 -13.99
CA LEU A 44 -31.32 1.59 -13.95
C LEU A 44 -32.22 2.36 -12.97
N HIS A 45 -31.60 3.10 -12.05
CA HIS A 45 -32.11 4.38 -11.56
C HIS A 45 -30.94 5.38 -11.55
N SER A 46 -30.90 6.18 -12.60
CA SER A 46 -30.30 7.52 -12.60
C SER A 46 -31.26 8.44 -11.85
N GLY A 47 -30.74 9.25 -10.94
CA GLY A 47 -31.53 10.23 -10.20
C GLY A 47 -30.77 10.81 -9.02
N ALA A 48 -30.26 12.02 -9.23
CA ALA A 48 -29.91 13.04 -8.26
C ALA A 48 -30.34 12.80 -6.80
N ASP A 49 -29.39 12.86 -5.87
CA ASP A 49 -29.67 13.14 -4.46
C ASP A 49 -28.61 14.13 -3.92
N GLU A 50 -28.61 15.33 -4.52
CA GLU A 50 -28.20 16.54 -3.81
C GLU A 50 -29.39 17.03 -2.97
N ALA A 51 -29.11 17.41 -1.71
CA ALA A 51 -29.99 18.16 -0.81
C ALA A 51 -31.10 17.39 -0.05
N SER A 52 -30.74 16.45 0.84
CA SER A 52 -31.59 16.10 1.99
C SER A 52 -31.02 16.70 3.29
N GLY A 53 -31.58 17.85 3.70
CA GLY A 53 -31.32 18.51 4.98
C GLY A 53 -31.87 17.75 6.19
N ARG A 54 -31.47 16.49 6.39
CA ARG A 54 -31.74 15.78 7.64
C ARG A 54 -30.87 16.39 8.75
N PRO A 55 -31.43 16.88 9.87
CA PRO A 55 -30.63 17.39 10.95
C PRO A 55 -29.74 16.28 11.51
N ARG A 56 -28.42 16.48 11.47
CA ARG A 56 -27.44 15.55 12.08
C ARG A 56 -27.83 15.28 13.54
N PRO A 57 -27.73 14.03 14.03
CA PRO A 57 -28.13 13.67 15.38
C PRO A 57 -27.43 14.57 16.44
N PRO A 58 -28.04 14.80 17.62
CA PRO A 58 -27.54 15.76 18.60
C PRO A 58 -26.09 15.54 19.05
N ARG A 59 -25.60 14.29 19.02
CA ARG A 59 -24.22 13.94 19.38
C ARG A 59 -23.19 14.48 18.36
N GLU A 60 -23.46 14.33 17.07
CA GLU A 60 -22.59 14.83 16.00
C GLU A 60 -22.55 16.36 15.98
N ARG A 61 -23.68 17.03 16.23
CA ARG A 61 -23.72 18.50 16.32
C ARG A 61 -22.88 19.02 17.49
N LYS A 62 -22.97 18.40 18.67
CA LYS A 62 -22.15 18.79 19.84
C LYS A 62 -20.66 18.55 19.62
N ALA A 63 -20.30 17.40 19.03
CA ALA A 63 -18.90 17.10 18.74
C ALA A 63 -18.29 18.08 17.73
N LYS A 64 -19.02 18.42 16.65
CA LYS A 64 -18.60 19.43 15.67
C LYS A 64 -18.32 20.79 16.32
N HIS A 65 -19.20 21.27 17.20
CA HIS A 65 -18.99 22.52 17.94
C HIS A 65 -17.77 22.44 18.88
N SER A 66 -17.56 21.30 19.53
CA SER A 66 -16.40 21.08 20.42
C SER A 66 -15.07 21.12 19.66
N PHE A 67 -15.00 20.51 18.48
CA PHE A 67 -13.79 20.55 17.65
C PHE A 67 -13.49 21.95 17.12
N GLN A 68 -14.51 22.68 16.66
CA GLN A 68 -14.36 24.06 16.18
C GLN A 68 -13.87 25.01 17.29
N GLN A 69 -14.36 24.83 18.52
CA GLN A 69 -13.91 25.63 19.65
C GLN A 69 -12.42 25.37 19.96
N ARG A 70 -12.01 24.10 20.04
CA ARG A 70 -10.61 23.71 20.27
C ARG A 70 -9.68 24.21 19.14
N ALA A 71 -10.15 24.17 17.91
CA ALA A 71 -9.44 24.73 16.76
C ALA A 71 -9.19 26.24 16.90
N ALA A 72 -10.21 26.99 17.35
CA ALA A 72 -10.08 28.43 17.58
C ALA A 72 -9.11 28.74 18.73
N GLU A 73 -9.18 27.99 19.83
CA GLU A 73 -8.24 28.10 20.96
C GLU A 73 -6.80 27.87 20.51
N ILE A 74 -6.55 26.81 19.74
CA ILE A 74 -5.23 26.54 19.14
C ILE A 74 -4.81 27.73 18.28
N GLY A 75 -5.68 28.29 17.44
CA GLY A 75 -5.37 29.47 16.61
C GLY A 75 -4.81 30.67 17.40
N MET A 76 -5.19 30.82 18.67
CA MET A 76 -4.73 31.90 19.55
C MET A 76 -3.44 31.59 20.33
N MET A 77 -3.00 30.33 20.35
CA MET A 77 -1.80 29.91 21.08
C MET A 77 -0.51 30.34 20.37
N LYS A 78 0.52 30.67 21.14
CA LYS A 78 1.88 30.84 20.58
C LYS A 78 2.43 29.49 20.10
N GLN A 79 3.30 29.52 19.09
CA GLN A 79 4.01 28.33 18.62
C GLN A 79 4.91 27.80 19.73
N THR A 80 4.49 26.70 20.34
CA THR A 80 5.05 26.07 21.53
C THR A 80 4.82 24.57 21.40
N THR A 81 5.60 23.75 22.11
CA THR A 81 5.40 22.30 22.13
C THR A 81 3.98 21.91 22.58
N ASP A 82 3.38 22.68 23.49
CA ASP A 82 1.99 22.48 23.92
C ASP A 82 0.98 22.69 22.78
N ARG A 83 1.24 23.65 21.88
CA ARG A 83 0.42 23.88 20.69
C ARG A 83 0.52 22.67 19.74
N ASP A 84 1.72 22.14 19.52
CA ASP A 84 1.95 20.99 18.62
C ASP A 84 1.22 19.75 19.13
N ASP A 85 1.22 19.55 20.45
CA ASP A 85 0.48 18.49 21.13
C ASP A 85 -1.04 18.65 20.98
N CYS A 86 -1.55 19.86 21.11
CA CYS A 86 -2.96 20.17 20.90
C CYS A 86 -3.37 19.95 19.43
N ILE A 87 -2.55 20.40 18.47
CA ILE A 87 -2.77 20.16 17.03
C ILE A 87 -2.83 18.67 16.75
N ARG A 88 -1.86 17.91 17.24
CA ARG A 88 -1.79 16.46 17.00
C ARG A 88 -3.03 15.73 17.53
N LYS A 89 -3.42 16.00 18.78
CA LYS A 89 -4.61 15.37 19.39
C LYS A 89 -5.88 15.75 18.65
N LEU A 90 -6.05 17.03 18.31
CA LEU A 90 -7.23 17.50 17.60
C LEU A 90 -7.31 16.89 16.19
N ALA A 91 -6.19 16.85 15.46
CA ALA A 91 -6.13 16.25 14.12
C ALA A 91 -6.59 14.78 14.13
N LEU A 92 -6.05 13.97 15.05
CA LEU A 92 -6.40 12.55 15.17
C LEU A 92 -7.88 12.33 15.51
N GLU A 93 -8.38 13.04 16.53
CA GLU A 93 -9.77 12.88 17.01
C GLU A 93 -10.78 13.41 15.99
N TRP A 94 -10.51 14.55 15.39
CA TRP A 94 -11.41 15.14 14.40
C TRP A 94 -11.41 14.32 13.12
N ALA A 95 -10.25 13.86 12.63
CA ALA A 95 -10.17 13.04 11.43
C ALA A 95 -10.88 11.68 11.58
N ALA A 96 -10.87 11.10 12.78
CA ALA A 96 -11.59 9.86 13.05
C ALA A 96 -13.12 10.00 12.97
N GLN A 97 -13.66 11.23 13.08
CA GLN A 97 -15.11 11.47 13.11
C GLN A 97 -15.63 12.26 11.89
N ASP A 98 -14.91 13.27 11.42
CA ASP A 98 -15.27 14.12 10.28
C ASP A 98 -13.98 14.55 9.55
N PRO A 99 -13.41 13.67 8.70
CA PRO A 99 -12.13 13.91 8.03
C PRO A 99 -12.16 15.12 7.10
N LEU A 100 -13.28 15.40 6.45
CA LEU A 100 -13.45 16.57 5.59
C LEU A 100 -13.33 17.88 6.39
N SER A 101 -13.99 17.96 7.55
CA SER A 101 -13.90 19.14 8.39
C SER A 101 -12.51 19.26 9.05
N ALA A 102 -11.90 18.14 9.45
CA ALA A 102 -10.55 18.11 10.00
C ALA A 102 -9.50 18.58 8.97
N GLU A 103 -9.64 18.16 7.72
CA GLU A 103 -8.82 18.65 6.62
C GLU A 103 -9.00 20.16 6.41
N GLN A 104 -10.22 20.66 6.30
CA GLN A 104 -10.48 22.09 6.13
C GLN A 104 -9.82 22.93 7.23
N TRP A 105 -9.89 22.45 8.47
CA TRP A 105 -9.17 23.08 9.58
C TRP A 105 -7.65 22.98 9.41
N ALA A 106 -7.11 21.80 9.12
CA ALA A 106 -5.67 21.60 8.93
C ALA A 106 -5.11 22.49 7.80
N SER A 107 -5.82 22.61 6.67
CA SER A 107 -5.46 23.50 5.56
C SER A 107 -5.50 24.98 5.94
N SER A 108 -6.30 25.38 6.95
CA SER A 108 -6.35 26.77 7.43
C SER A 108 -5.16 27.17 8.30
N LEU A 109 -4.37 26.21 8.80
CA LEU A 109 -3.19 26.47 9.63
C LEU A 109 -2.06 27.10 8.83
N ALA A 110 -1.07 27.65 9.54
CA ALA A 110 0.10 28.30 8.93
C ALA A 110 0.94 27.29 8.12
N GLU A 111 1.26 27.65 6.88
CA GLU A 111 1.87 26.76 5.88
C GLU A 111 3.26 26.26 6.26
N GLN A 112 4.08 27.10 6.91
CA GLN A 112 5.48 26.77 7.16
C GLN A 112 5.69 25.80 8.34
N ASN A 113 4.70 25.64 9.23
CA ASN A 113 4.87 24.88 10.48
C ASN A 113 3.74 23.86 10.68
N ASP A 114 2.55 24.36 11.02
CA ASP A 114 1.47 23.53 11.58
C ASP A 114 0.69 22.75 10.52
N ARG A 115 0.51 23.33 9.33
CA ARG A 115 -0.34 22.77 8.27
C ARG A 115 0.17 21.41 7.76
N PRO A 116 1.44 21.24 7.37
CA PRO A 116 1.93 19.96 6.86
C PRO A 116 1.78 18.85 7.90
N GLN A 117 2.08 19.14 9.17
CA GLN A 117 1.94 18.19 10.26
C GLN A 117 0.48 17.77 10.46
N ALA A 118 -0.44 18.74 10.55
CA ALA A 118 -1.86 18.46 10.76
C ALA A 118 -2.45 17.68 9.58
N LEU A 119 -2.16 18.07 8.34
CA LEU A 119 -2.64 17.38 7.15
C LEU A 119 -2.11 15.96 7.06
N ASN A 120 -0.83 15.74 7.37
CA ASN A 120 -0.25 14.40 7.43
C ASN A 120 -1.00 13.50 8.44
N LEU A 121 -1.28 14.01 9.64
CA LEU A 121 -2.01 13.25 10.66
C LEU A 121 -3.45 12.93 10.26
N VAL A 122 -4.16 13.90 9.68
CA VAL A 122 -5.54 13.69 9.17
C VAL A 122 -5.52 12.62 8.07
N CYS A 123 -4.59 12.74 7.12
CA CYS A 123 -4.42 11.80 6.01
C CYS A 123 -4.12 10.38 6.50
N MET A 124 -3.19 10.24 7.45
CA MET A 124 -2.85 8.94 8.03
C MET A 124 -3.97 8.32 8.87
N THR A 125 -4.81 9.15 9.50
CA THR A 125 -5.99 8.66 10.21
C THR A 125 -7.04 8.15 9.23
N LEU A 126 -7.22 8.86 8.12
CA LEU A 126 -8.14 8.50 7.05
C LEU A 126 -7.70 7.19 6.37
N SER A 127 -6.40 6.97 6.19
CA SER A 127 -5.89 5.77 5.51
C SER A 127 -6.27 4.46 6.20
N GLY A 128 -6.51 4.48 7.51
CA GLY A 128 -7.00 3.31 8.25
C GLY A 128 -8.43 2.89 7.90
N HIS A 129 -9.23 3.83 7.38
CA HIS A 129 -10.66 3.67 7.10
C HIS A 129 -10.96 3.68 5.59
N SER A 130 -10.45 4.69 4.87
CA SER A 130 -10.62 4.89 3.43
C SER A 130 -9.28 5.27 2.79
N PRO A 131 -8.46 4.26 2.39
CA PRO A 131 -7.16 4.50 1.77
C PRO A 131 -7.23 5.34 0.49
N VAL A 132 -8.25 5.13 -0.33
CA VAL A 132 -8.44 5.89 -1.59
C VAL A 132 -8.71 7.37 -1.29
N GLU A 133 -9.60 7.68 -0.34
CA GLU A 133 -9.85 9.06 0.06
C GLU A 133 -8.61 9.72 0.69
N ALA A 134 -7.82 8.96 1.47
CA ALA A 134 -6.56 9.44 2.01
C ALA A 134 -5.56 9.82 0.89
N ILE A 135 -5.45 9.00 -0.16
CA ILE A 135 -4.60 9.30 -1.32
C ILE A 135 -5.11 10.54 -2.06
N THR A 136 -6.42 10.63 -2.33
CA THR A 136 -7.02 11.83 -2.96
C THR A 136 -6.81 13.08 -2.12
N MET A 137 -6.88 12.97 -0.78
CA MET A 137 -6.56 14.07 0.13
C MET A 137 -5.08 14.45 0.04
N ALA A 138 -4.18 13.48 0.02
CA ALA A 138 -2.75 13.72 -0.12
C ALA A 138 -2.42 14.47 -1.40
N GLU A 139 -2.95 14.01 -2.55
CA GLU A 139 -2.75 14.66 -3.84
C GLU A 139 -3.29 16.09 -3.88
N ARG A 140 -4.52 16.30 -3.38
CA ARG A 140 -5.17 17.62 -3.34
C ARG A 140 -4.43 18.64 -2.48
N ASN A 141 -3.79 18.19 -1.40
CA ASN A 141 -2.98 19.06 -0.54
C ASN A 141 -1.50 19.04 -0.90
N HIS A 142 -1.12 18.40 -2.01
CA HIS A 142 0.26 18.23 -2.43
C HIS A 142 1.16 17.66 -1.32
N LEU A 143 0.61 16.75 -0.50
CA LEU A 143 1.39 15.98 0.45
C LEU A 143 2.31 15.06 -0.37
N GLY A 144 3.61 15.17 -0.13
CA GLY A 144 4.62 14.58 -1.01
C GLY A 144 4.43 13.07 -1.23
N GLU A 145 4.97 12.57 -2.35
CA GLU A 145 4.87 11.15 -2.76
C GLU A 145 5.14 10.11 -1.66
N PRO A 146 6.07 10.32 -0.69
CA PRO A 146 6.29 9.37 0.41
C PRO A 146 5.04 9.02 1.23
N ILE A 147 4.06 9.94 1.34
CA ILE A 147 2.81 9.64 2.08
C ILE A 147 1.94 8.63 1.31
N VAL A 148 1.86 8.75 -0.02
CA VAL A 148 1.07 7.85 -0.86
C VAL A 148 1.66 6.45 -0.81
N GLU A 149 2.99 6.34 -0.91
CA GLU A 149 3.70 5.06 -0.74
C GLU A 149 3.43 4.42 0.62
N THR A 150 3.40 5.23 1.68
CA THR A 150 3.11 4.76 3.05
C THR A 150 1.66 4.28 3.17
N ILE A 151 0.69 5.02 2.64
CA ILE A 151 -0.72 4.63 2.63
C ILE A 151 -0.91 3.31 1.89
N VAL A 152 -0.31 3.16 0.70
CA VAL A 152 -0.41 1.93 -0.09
C VAL A 152 0.22 0.74 0.63
N SER A 153 1.36 0.94 1.29
CA SER A 153 2.01 -0.13 2.08
C SER A 153 1.12 -0.60 3.24
N LEU A 154 0.52 0.33 3.97
CA LEU A 154 -0.40 0.02 5.07
C LEU A 154 -1.70 -0.60 4.59
N TRP A 155 -2.24 -0.12 3.47
CA TRP A 155 -3.41 -0.70 2.85
C TRP A 155 -3.14 -2.14 2.42
N ALA A 156 -2.01 -2.39 1.76
CA ALA A 156 -1.62 -3.73 1.31
C ALA A 156 -1.40 -4.71 2.46
N ALA A 157 -0.86 -4.24 3.59
CA ALA A 157 -0.72 -5.06 4.79
C ALA A 157 -2.08 -5.49 5.38
N LYS A 158 -3.12 -4.65 5.24
CA LYS A 158 -4.47 -4.91 5.78
C LYS A 158 -5.40 -5.62 4.80
N ASP A 159 -5.36 -5.24 3.52
CA ASP A 159 -6.24 -5.70 2.45
C ASP A 159 -5.47 -5.66 1.11
N PHE A 160 -4.60 -6.67 0.96
CA PHE A 160 -3.76 -6.81 -0.23
C PHE A 160 -4.54 -6.85 -1.55
N PRO A 161 -5.63 -7.65 -1.69
CA PRO A 161 -6.37 -7.71 -2.95
C PRO A 161 -6.87 -6.35 -3.41
N ARG A 162 -7.51 -5.57 -2.52
CA ARG A 162 -8.01 -4.24 -2.89
C ARG A 162 -6.89 -3.24 -3.19
N ALA A 163 -5.80 -3.26 -2.42
CA ALA A 163 -4.65 -2.40 -2.67
C ALA A 163 -4.02 -2.70 -4.04
N SER A 164 -3.87 -3.99 -4.37
CA SER A 164 -3.30 -4.43 -5.64
C SER A 164 -4.18 -4.07 -6.84
N GLU A 165 -5.50 -4.21 -6.72
CA GLU A 165 -6.47 -3.79 -7.74
C GLU A 165 -6.39 -2.28 -8.00
N TRP A 166 -6.32 -1.48 -6.94
CA TRP A 166 -6.19 -0.03 -7.07
C TRP A 166 -4.88 0.38 -7.74
N VAL A 167 -3.72 -0.17 -7.33
CA VAL A 167 -2.43 0.12 -7.99
C VAL A 167 -2.44 -0.35 -9.45
N ALA A 168 -3.07 -1.49 -9.76
CA ALA A 168 -3.22 -1.96 -11.13
C ALA A 168 -4.05 -0.99 -12.01
N SER A 169 -4.97 -0.24 -11.41
CA SER A 169 -5.74 0.82 -12.07
C SER A 169 -4.96 2.12 -12.31
N THR A 170 -3.83 2.32 -11.62
CA THR A 170 -2.91 3.44 -11.85
C THR A 170 -2.02 3.21 -13.07
N THR A 171 -1.43 4.26 -13.61
CA THR A 171 -0.62 4.21 -14.85
C THR A 171 0.68 5.00 -14.74
N GLY A 172 1.68 4.62 -15.53
CA GLY A 172 2.96 5.34 -15.65
C GLY A 172 3.76 5.32 -14.35
N ASP A 173 4.49 6.41 -14.11
CA ASP A 173 5.43 6.54 -12.99
C ASP A 173 4.80 6.26 -11.62
N THR A 174 3.54 6.64 -11.41
CA THR A 174 2.83 6.36 -10.15
C THR A 174 2.73 4.85 -9.91
N ARG A 175 2.38 4.07 -10.93
CA ARG A 175 2.30 2.61 -10.81
C ARG A 175 3.66 2.01 -10.51
N ASP A 176 4.69 2.46 -11.23
CA ASP A 176 6.04 1.92 -11.12
C ASP A 176 6.68 2.20 -9.75
N LYS A 177 6.31 3.31 -9.09
CA LYS A 177 6.72 3.62 -7.71
C LYS A 177 5.98 2.79 -6.65
N LEU A 178 4.74 2.38 -6.92
CA LEU A 178 3.89 1.69 -5.96
C LEU A 178 4.00 0.16 -5.99
N LEU A 179 4.33 -0.42 -7.16
CA LEU A 179 4.56 -1.86 -7.29
C LEU A 179 5.62 -2.42 -6.32
N PRO A 180 6.80 -1.79 -6.13
CA PRO A 180 7.76 -2.19 -5.10
C PRO A 180 7.12 -2.27 -3.70
N LYS A 181 6.29 -1.28 -3.34
CA LYS A 181 5.68 -1.18 -2.02
C LYS A 181 4.69 -2.31 -1.78
N LEU A 182 3.89 -2.64 -2.80
CA LEU A 182 3.00 -3.80 -2.76
C LEU A 182 3.76 -5.10 -2.58
N ALA A 183 4.82 -5.33 -3.36
CA ALA A 183 5.62 -6.55 -3.27
C ALA A 183 6.25 -6.69 -1.87
N ILE A 184 6.85 -5.62 -1.36
CA ILE A 184 7.49 -5.61 -0.03
C ILE A 184 6.47 -5.88 1.08
N ALA A 185 5.29 -5.23 1.01
CA ALA A 185 4.22 -5.45 1.99
C ALA A 185 3.65 -6.87 1.94
N ARG A 186 3.63 -7.49 0.75
CA ARG A 186 3.12 -8.86 0.58
C ARG A 186 4.10 -9.93 1.04
N ALA A 187 5.40 -9.63 1.01
CA ALA A 187 6.46 -10.62 1.26
C ALA A 187 6.38 -11.27 2.65
N GLU A 188 5.93 -10.53 3.66
CA GLU A 188 5.77 -11.06 5.01
C GLU A 188 4.63 -12.07 5.09
N ALA A 189 3.56 -11.92 4.30
CA ALA A 189 2.42 -12.83 4.34
C ALA A 189 2.56 -13.97 3.32
N ALA A 190 2.90 -13.63 2.07
CA ALA A 190 2.96 -14.54 0.92
C ALA A 190 4.17 -14.18 0.03
N PRO A 191 5.38 -14.65 0.37
CA PRO A 191 6.59 -14.29 -0.35
C PRO A 191 6.60 -14.78 -1.81
N GLU A 192 5.92 -15.88 -2.14
CA GLU A 192 5.78 -16.38 -3.51
C GLU A 192 4.98 -15.41 -4.39
N GLU A 193 3.91 -14.84 -3.84
CA GLU A 193 3.07 -13.85 -4.53
C GLU A 193 3.83 -12.54 -4.70
N ALA A 194 4.56 -12.11 -3.67
CA ALA A 194 5.46 -10.96 -3.74
C ALA A 194 6.54 -11.13 -4.83
N ALA A 195 7.18 -12.29 -4.86
CA ALA A 195 8.17 -12.66 -5.87
C ALA A 195 7.58 -12.64 -7.30
N THR A 196 6.35 -13.11 -7.46
CA THR A 196 5.62 -13.08 -8.73
C THR A 196 5.37 -11.64 -9.19
N LEU A 197 4.97 -10.75 -8.28
CA LEU A 197 4.79 -9.32 -8.58
C LEU A 197 6.10 -8.69 -9.07
N VAL A 198 7.21 -8.95 -8.37
CA VAL A 198 8.53 -8.42 -8.75
C VAL A 198 8.96 -8.92 -10.12
N ALA A 199 8.82 -10.22 -10.38
CA ALA A 199 9.31 -10.82 -11.61
C ALA A 199 8.45 -10.47 -12.84
N LEU A 200 7.13 -10.35 -12.67
CA LEU A 200 6.20 -10.22 -13.80
C LEU A 200 5.63 -8.82 -14.00
N SER A 201 5.59 -7.99 -12.95
CA SER A 201 4.91 -6.68 -13.01
C SER A 201 5.86 -5.49 -13.00
N MET A 202 7.13 -5.68 -12.64
CA MET A 202 8.12 -4.60 -12.55
C MET A 202 9.08 -4.60 -13.74
N GLN A 203 9.49 -3.41 -14.17
CA GLN A 203 10.53 -3.25 -15.19
C GLN A 203 11.92 -3.53 -14.61
N GLU A 204 12.79 -4.14 -15.42
CA GLU A 204 14.18 -4.39 -15.06
C GLU A 204 14.91 -3.08 -14.72
N GLY A 205 15.62 -3.06 -13.59
CA GLY A 205 16.38 -1.92 -13.11
C GLY A 205 16.42 -1.82 -11.59
N GLN A 206 16.96 -0.72 -11.08
CA GLN A 206 17.25 -0.53 -9.66
C GLN A 206 16.02 -0.74 -8.75
N SER A 207 14.85 -0.24 -9.14
CA SER A 207 13.60 -0.39 -8.36
C SER A 207 13.20 -1.86 -8.20
N GLN A 208 13.31 -2.66 -9.27
CA GLN A 208 13.08 -4.11 -9.21
C GLN A 208 14.13 -4.80 -8.35
N GLU A 209 15.40 -4.40 -8.47
CA GLU A 209 16.47 -4.98 -7.67
C GLU A 209 16.28 -4.76 -6.18
N GLU A 210 15.93 -3.55 -5.77
CA GLU A 210 15.67 -3.21 -4.36
C GLU A 210 14.44 -3.93 -3.80
N ALA A 211 13.36 -4.00 -4.58
CA ALA A 211 12.18 -4.78 -4.21
C ALA A 211 12.50 -6.26 -4.09
N ALA A 212 13.23 -6.82 -5.06
CA ALA A 212 13.60 -8.22 -5.08
C ALA A 212 14.44 -8.61 -3.87
N MET A 213 15.44 -7.80 -3.50
CA MET A 213 16.28 -8.07 -2.33
C MET A 213 15.47 -7.97 -1.03
N SER A 214 14.54 -7.03 -0.95
CA SER A 214 13.64 -6.90 0.21
C SER A 214 12.73 -8.12 0.35
N VAL A 215 12.17 -8.62 -0.76
CA VAL A 215 11.39 -9.86 -0.79
C VAL A 215 12.27 -11.07 -0.44
N LEU A 216 13.48 -11.13 -0.99
CA LEU A 216 14.46 -12.20 -0.73
C LEU A 216 14.76 -12.32 0.76
N HIS A 217 15.09 -11.22 1.42
CA HIS A 217 15.43 -11.22 2.85
C HIS A 217 14.27 -11.67 3.74
N GLN A 218 13.04 -11.30 3.40
CA GLN A 218 11.86 -11.76 4.12
C GLN A 218 11.58 -13.25 3.86
N TRP A 219 11.69 -13.68 2.60
CA TRP A 219 11.45 -15.06 2.22
C TRP A 219 12.49 -16.01 2.80
N LEU A 220 13.76 -15.61 2.80
CA LEU A 220 14.87 -16.36 3.39
C LEU A 220 14.62 -16.72 4.87
N ARG A 221 13.91 -15.90 5.62
CA ARG A 221 13.56 -16.18 7.03
C ARG A 221 12.49 -17.28 7.16
N LYS A 222 11.70 -17.52 6.12
CA LYS A 222 10.60 -18.50 6.09
C LYS A 222 10.99 -19.79 5.38
N ASP A 223 11.55 -19.66 4.18
CA ASP A 223 11.97 -20.77 3.33
C ASP A 223 13.22 -20.37 2.54
N PRO A 224 14.43 -20.62 3.10
CA PRO A 224 15.68 -20.33 2.42
C PRO A 224 15.85 -21.06 1.09
N GLN A 225 15.24 -22.24 0.92
CA GLN A 225 15.41 -23.05 -0.27
C GLN A 225 14.56 -22.51 -1.42
N ALA A 226 13.29 -22.20 -1.16
CA ALA A 226 12.40 -21.58 -2.15
C ALA A 226 12.90 -20.20 -2.56
N ALA A 227 13.36 -19.39 -1.60
CA ALA A 227 13.94 -18.08 -1.87
C ALA A 227 15.20 -18.16 -2.77
N ALA A 228 16.07 -19.14 -2.52
CA ALA A 228 17.25 -19.38 -3.36
C ALA A 228 16.88 -19.87 -4.77
N ALA A 229 15.86 -20.73 -4.88
CA ALA A 229 15.34 -21.18 -6.16
C ALA A 229 14.79 -20.01 -6.99
N TRP A 230 14.06 -19.10 -6.35
CA TRP A 230 13.54 -17.89 -6.99
C TRP A 230 14.66 -16.97 -7.51
N ILE A 231 15.70 -16.69 -6.72
CA ILE A 231 16.87 -15.93 -7.21
C ILE A 231 17.52 -16.62 -8.42
N GLY A 232 17.56 -17.95 -8.41
CA GLY A 232 18.05 -18.74 -9.55
C GLY A 232 17.25 -18.56 -10.85
N THR A 233 16.00 -18.09 -10.78
CA THR A 233 15.16 -17.87 -11.98
C THR A 233 15.49 -16.60 -12.76
N PHE A 234 16.18 -15.64 -12.13
CA PHE A 234 16.59 -14.42 -12.81
C PHE A 234 17.75 -14.69 -13.78
N PRO A 235 17.85 -13.92 -14.88
CA PRO A 235 18.99 -13.99 -15.78
C PRO A 235 20.29 -13.62 -15.05
N ASP A 236 21.42 -14.07 -15.58
CA ASP A 236 22.72 -13.66 -15.06
C ASP A 236 22.88 -12.14 -15.14
N GLY A 237 23.32 -11.52 -14.05
CA GLY A 237 23.41 -10.07 -13.90
C GLY A 237 23.38 -9.62 -12.44
N PRO A 238 23.36 -8.29 -12.20
CA PRO A 238 23.55 -7.70 -10.87
C PRO A 238 22.57 -8.23 -9.81
N LEU A 239 21.30 -8.37 -10.18
CA LEU A 239 20.25 -8.90 -9.31
C LEU A 239 20.57 -10.31 -8.80
N LYS A 240 20.91 -11.22 -9.71
CA LYS A 240 21.16 -12.64 -9.39
C LYS A 240 22.43 -12.79 -8.57
N GLU A 241 23.50 -12.10 -8.96
CA GLU A 241 24.79 -12.09 -8.27
C GLU A 241 24.64 -11.57 -6.83
N ARG A 242 23.92 -10.46 -6.66
CA ARG A 242 23.63 -9.91 -5.34
C ARG A 242 22.79 -10.88 -4.50
N GLY A 243 21.71 -11.42 -5.06
CA GLY A 243 20.86 -12.37 -4.35
C GLY A 243 21.60 -13.62 -3.89
N GLN A 244 22.49 -14.17 -4.72
CA GLN A 244 23.35 -15.31 -4.36
C GLN A 244 24.29 -14.97 -3.20
N THR A 245 24.92 -13.79 -3.25
CA THR A 245 25.80 -13.30 -2.18
C THR A 245 25.05 -13.19 -0.83
N GLU A 246 23.83 -12.65 -0.84
CA GLU A 246 22.98 -12.54 0.35
C GLU A 246 22.62 -13.93 0.93
N ILE A 247 22.28 -14.89 0.06
CA ILE A 247 21.97 -16.27 0.46
C ILE A 247 23.19 -16.95 1.10
N GLU A 248 24.37 -16.79 0.51
CA GLU A 248 25.63 -17.32 1.04
C GLU A 248 25.97 -16.72 2.41
N GLY A 249 25.85 -15.39 2.54
CA GLY A 249 26.09 -14.68 3.80
C GLY A 249 25.17 -15.13 4.94
N MET A 250 23.90 -15.40 4.63
CA MET A 250 22.95 -15.93 5.63
C MET A 250 23.31 -17.35 6.08
N ARG A 251 23.71 -18.23 5.15
CA ARG A 251 24.12 -19.61 5.47
C ARG A 251 25.37 -19.66 6.32
N ALA A 252 26.35 -18.81 6.03
CA ALA A 252 27.57 -18.69 6.83
C ALA A 252 27.26 -18.25 8.27
N SER A 253 26.33 -17.29 8.44
CA SER A 253 25.90 -16.81 9.75
C SER A 253 25.16 -17.87 10.56
N ALA A 254 24.36 -18.72 9.92
CA ALA A 254 23.63 -19.81 10.57
C ALA A 254 24.53 -20.99 10.97
N SER A 255 25.69 -21.16 10.32
CA SER A 255 26.63 -22.27 10.59
C SER A 255 27.68 -21.93 11.66
N GLY A 256 27.74 -20.67 12.09
CA GLY A 256 28.69 -20.16 13.09
C GLY A 256 28.11 -19.98 14.49
N GLN A 257 26.85 -20.38 14.72
CA GLN A 257 26.20 -20.47 16.04
C GLN A 257 26.12 -21.93 16.49
#